data_AF-K6ZIM7-F1
#
_entry.id   AF-K6ZIM7-F1
#
_cell.length_a   1.000
_cell.length_b   1.000
_cell.length_c   1.000
_cell.angle_alpha   90.00
_cell.angle_beta   90.00
_cell.angle_gamma   90.00
#
_symmetry.space_group_name_H-M   'P 1'
#
loop_
_entity.id
_entity.type
_entity.pdbx_description
1 polymer ?
#
loop_
_entity_poly.entity_id
_entity_poly.type
_entity_poly.pdbx_seq_one_letter_code
_entity_poly.pdbx_strand_id
1 'polypeptide(L)'
;MAHHILAQSRTQTTLFPEVLEDFVTEDNPVRVVDVFVDGLDLETFGFERVIAKGKGRPGYHPAILLKLYIYGYLNRIQSSRRLEKESHRNVELMWLLGRLMPDFKTIADFRKDNGKGIKSVCRRFVEMCRQMKMFSDSIFAIDGSKFKAVNNKSKNYTPGKVKDCIERVEKHIERYLSQMDTQDKNEKETVTTVSASKLAWLEARLVELKALEKEVNEHPDKQVSQTDPDARLMKTHHMERKACYNVQSAVDTKHHLIVAHEITTTTDRGQLTLVAKQVQKTLGQKDITVIADKGYFSRTDIKETHDSKCAANRYIGRRQERHIQQILI
;
A
#
# COMPACT_ATOMS: atom_id res chain seq x y z
N MET A 1 30.30 13.17 46.69
CA MET A 1 30.75 12.87 45.32
C MET A 1 29.67 12.03 44.67
N ALA A 2 29.14 12.46 43.52
CA ALA A 2 28.15 11.66 42.79
C ALA A 2 28.91 10.56 42.04
N HIS A 3 28.75 9.31 42.48
CA HIS A 3 29.31 8.16 41.77
C HIS A 3 28.33 7.72 40.69
N HIS A 4 28.78 7.73 39.43
CA HIS A 4 28.02 7.17 38.33
C HIS A 4 28.15 5.64 38.31
N ILE A 5 27.10 4.96 37.85
CA ILE A 5 27.16 3.53 37.56
C ILE A 5 28.09 3.34 36.34
N LEU A 6 29.11 2.49 36.48
CA LEU A 6 30.06 2.18 35.42
C LEU A 6 29.54 1.03 34.54
N ALA A 7 29.73 1.12 33.23
CA ALA A 7 29.41 0.05 32.29
C ALA A 7 30.48 -1.06 32.32
N GLN A 8 30.11 -2.26 31.88
CA GLN A 8 31.05 -3.37 31.70
C GLN A 8 32.02 -3.11 30.53
N SER A 9 33.22 -3.69 30.60
CA SER A 9 34.23 -3.55 29.55
C SER A 9 33.86 -4.36 28.30
N ARG A 10 34.00 -3.77 27.11
CA ARG A 10 33.73 -4.43 25.81
C ARG A 10 34.64 -5.62 25.52
N THR A 11 35.76 -5.75 26.23
CA THR A 11 36.74 -6.84 26.07
C THR A 11 36.66 -7.86 27.19
N GLN A 12 35.76 -7.66 28.17
CA GLN A 12 35.56 -8.60 29.26
C GLN A 12 34.95 -9.90 28.72
N THR A 13 35.59 -11.02 29.04
CA THR A 13 35.12 -12.36 28.65
C THR A 13 34.27 -12.95 29.78
N THR A 14 33.23 -13.69 29.43
CA THR A 14 32.41 -14.47 30.37
C THR A 14 32.94 -15.90 30.50
N LEU A 15 32.73 -16.54 31.65
CA LEU A 15 33.15 -17.94 31.87
C LEU A 15 32.39 -18.91 30.96
N PHE A 16 31.10 -18.66 30.73
CA PHE A 16 30.26 -19.37 29.78
C PHE A 16 29.77 -18.40 28.70
N PRO A 17 29.66 -18.85 27.43
CA PRO A 17 29.13 -18.00 26.37
C PRO A 17 27.64 -17.72 26.60
N GLU A 18 27.24 -16.46 26.49
CA GLU A 18 25.83 -16.06 26.51
C GLU A 18 25.10 -16.68 25.30
N VAL A 19 23.91 -17.20 25.53
CA VAL A 19 23.03 -17.72 24.49
C VAL A 19 22.05 -16.64 24.03
N LEU A 20 21.45 -16.81 22.85
CA LEU A 20 20.50 -15.81 22.33
C LEU A 20 19.33 -15.57 23.30
N GLU A 21 18.92 -16.60 24.03
CA GLU A 21 17.84 -16.54 25.01
C GLU A 21 18.10 -15.52 26.13
N ASP A 22 19.36 -15.30 26.50
CA ASP A 22 19.75 -14.39 27.58
C ASP A 22 19.50 -12.92 27.22
N PHE A 23 19.38 -12.60 25.93
CA PHE A 23 19.23 -11.23 25.44
C PHE A 23 17.79 -10.80 25.16
N VAL A 24 16.83 -11.73 25.21
CA VAL A 24 15.43 -11.46 24.92
C VAL A 24 14.59 -11.85 26.13
N THR A 25 14.01 -10.87 26.81
CA THR A 25 13.18 -11.11 27.99
C THR A 25 11.92 -11.92 27.66
N GLU A 26 11.35 -12.59 28.67
CA GLU A 26 10.12 -13.40 28.51
C GLU A 26 8.91 -12.58 28.03
N ASP A 27 8.83 -11.32 28.47
CA ASP A 27 7.76 -10.39 28.09
C ASP A 27 7.99 -9.71 26.72
N ASN A 28 9.06 -10.05 26.01
CA ASN A 28 9.37 -9.39 24.74
C ASN A 28 8.33 -9.79 23.66
N PRO A 29 7.69 -8.83 22.97
CA PRO A 29 6.67 -9.11 21.96
C PRO A 29 7.16 -9.94 20.78
N VAL A 30 8.48 -10.01 20.53
CA VAL A 30 9.06 -10.85 19.48
C VAL A 30 8.72 -12.34 19.67
N ARG A 31 8.56 -12.78 20.92
CA ARG A 31 8.16 -14.16 21.25
C ARG A 31 6.74 -14.47 20.82
N VAL A 32 5.85 -13.48 20.85
CA VAL A 32 4.48 -13.64 20.32
C VAL A 32 4.52 -13.85 18.81
N VAL A 33 5.40 -13.15 18.10
CA VAL A 33 5.58 -13.33 16.65
C VAL A 33 6.08 -14.75 16.35
N ASP A 34 7.04 -15.22 17.14
CA ASP A 34 7.62 -16.56 17.02
C ASP A 34 6.56 -17.65 17.16
N VAL A 35 5.87 -17.67 18.31
CA VAL A 35 4.81 -18.64 18.63
C VAL A 35 3.64 -18.53 17.65
N PHE A 36 3.23 -17.31 17.28
CA PHE A 36 2.13 -17.12 16.34
C PHE A 36 2.44 -17.74 14.99
N VAL A 37 3.64 -17.50 14.43
CA VAL A 37 4.02 -18.02 13.11
C VAL A 37 4.24 -19.54 13.14
N ASP A 38 4.81 -20.07 14.21
CA ASP A 38 5.03 -21.52 14.34
C ASP A 38 3.74 -22.31 14.52
N GLY A 39 2.68 -21.66 15.01
CA GLY A 39 1.33 -22.23 15.06
C GLY A 39 0.57 -22.22 13.71
N LEU A 40 1.15 -21.72 12.62
CA LEU A 40 0.48 -21.63 11.31
C LEU A 40 0.85 -22.80 10.41
N ASP A 41 -0.16 -23.36 9.75
CA ASP A 41 0.04 -24.25 8.61
C ASP A 41 0.27 -23.42 7.34
N LEU A 42 1.55 -23.13 7.07
CA LEU A 42 1.96 -22.29 5.95
C LEU A 42 1.68 -22.94 4.58
N GLU A 43 1.68 -24.27 4.50
CA GLU A 43 1.38 -24.98 3.24
C GLU A 43 -0.09 -24.78 2.88
N THR A 44 -0.99 -25.08 3.82
CA THR A 44 -2.44 -24.89 3.63
C THR A 44 -2.81 -23.43 3.40
N PHE A 45 -2.04 -22.47 3.95
CA PHE A 45 -2.28 -21.05 3.75
C PHE A 45 -1.83 -20.54 2.38
N GLY A 46 -1.13 -21.36 1.59
CA GLY A 46 -0.71 -21.04 0.24
C GLY A 46 0.63 -20.31 0.17
N PHE A 47 1.53 -20.58 1.12
CA PHE A 47 2.93 -20.19 0.97
C PHE A 47 3.65 -21.18 0.04
N GLU A 48 4.48 -20.65 -0.84
CA GLU A 48 5.32 -21.46 -1.72
C GLU A 48 6.60 -21.89 -1.00
N ARG A 49 7.20 -22.99 -1.47
CA ARG A 49 8.52 -23.49 -1.00
C ARG A 49 8.58 -23.85 0.49
N VAL A 50 7.44 -24.22 1.08
CA VAL A 50 7.38 -24.81 2.42
C VAL A 50 8.15 -26.13 2.43
N ILE A 51 7.93 -26.97 1.42
CA ILE A 51 8.71 -28.20 1.20
C ILE A 51 9.93 -27.87 0.34
N ALA A 52 11.13 -28.14 0.87
CA ALA A 52 12.37 -27.93 0.15
C ALA A 52 12.49 -28.88 -1.05
N LYS A 53 12.97 -28.36 -2.19
CA LYS A 53 13.30 -29.21 -3.34
C LYS A 53 14.53 -30.06 -3.00
N GLY A 54 14.51 -31.35 -3.35
CA GLY A 54 15.63 -32.28 -3.10
C GLY A 54 16.91 -32.02 -3.92
N LYS A 55 16.96 -30.98 -4.75
CA LYS A 55 18.13 -30.62 -5.57
C LYS A 55 18.40 -29.10 -5.49
N GLY A 56 19.67 -28.74 -5.39
CA GLY A 56 20.14 -27.35 -5.33
C GLY A 56 20.36 -26.83 -3.90
N ARG A 57 20.74 -25.55 -3.77
CA ARG A 57 20.88 -24.89 -2.47
C ARG A 57 19.48 -24.74 -1.83
N PRO A 58 19.27 -25.21 -0.59
CA PRO A 58 17.98 -25.03 0.07
C PRO A 58 17.71 -23.54 0.29
N GLY A 59 16.48 -23.12 0.02
CA GLY A 59 16.01 -21.78 0.34
C GLY A 59 15.68 -21.64 1.82
N TYR A 60 15.47 -20.40 2.26
CA TYR A 60 14.93 -20.15 3.59
C TYR A 60 13.49 -20.66 3.70
N HIS A 61 13.16 -21.24 4.86
CA HIS A 61 11.78 -21.65 5.13
C HIS A 61 10.85 -20.41 5.18
N PRO A 62 9.65 -20.46 4.59
CA PRO A 62 8.71 -19.33 4.57
C PRO A 62 8.41 -18.72 5.95
N ALA A 63 8.41 -19.53 7.02
CA ALA A 63 8.21 -19.07 8.40
C ALA A 63 9.24 -18.01 8.83
N ILE A 64 10.52 -18.20 8.47
CA ILE A 64 11.62 -17.29 8.83
C ILE A 64 11.38 -15.91 8.18
N LEU A 65 11.00 -15.92 6.91
CA LEU A 65 10.73 -14.69 6.16
C LEU A 65 9.43 -14.01 6.65
N LEU A 66 8.41 -14.80 7.00
CA LEU A 66 7.17 -14.28 7.60
C LEU A 66 7.42 -13.62 8.96
N LYS A 67 8.17 -14.27 9.85
CA LYS A 67 8.60 -13.73 11.15
C LYS A 67 9.32 -12.38 10.98
N LEU A 68 10.30 -12.33 10.07
CA LEU A 68 11.02 -11.09 9.75
C LEU A 68 10.08 -9.99 9.23
N TYR A 69 9.12 -10.34 8.37
CA TYR A 69 8.16 -9.36 7.85
C TYR A 69 7.23 -8.81 8.92
N ILE A 70 6.66 -9.67 9.77
CA ILE A 70 5.79 -9.24 10.87
C ILE A 70 6.56 -8.33 11.82
N TYR A 71 7.76 -8.73 12.22
CA TYR A 71 8.65 -7.92 13.04
C TYR A 71 8.92 -6.55 12.40
N GLY A 72 9.20 -6.54 11.10
CA GLY A 72 9.41 -5.32 10.32
C GLY A 72 8.22 -4.37 10.38
N TYR A 73 6.99 -4.87 10.21
CA TYR A 73 5.80 -4.04 10.29
C TYR A 73 5.56 -3.47 11.69
N LEU A 74 5.70 -4.29 12.73
CA LEU A 74 5.56 -3.87 14.12
C LEU A 74 6.55 -2.75 14.48
N ASN A 75 7.79 -2.86 14.00
CA ASN A 75 8.86 -1.90 14.25
C ASN A 75 8.99 -0.80 13.18
N ARG A 76 8.03 -0.69 12.24
CA ARG A 76 8.00 0.31 11.15
C ARG A 76 9.25 0.27 10.23
N ILE A 77 9.82 -0.91 10.03
CA ILE A 77 10.92 -1.20 9.11
C ILE A 77 10.36 -1.89 7.86
N GLN A 78 9.97 -1.09 6.86
CA GLN A 78 9.28 -1.59 5.66
C GLN A 78 10.23 -1.92 4.48
N SER A 79 11.49 -1.46 4.54
CA SER A 79 12.45 -1.66 3.46
C SER A 79 13.17 -2.99 3.61
N SER A 80 13.15 -3.83 2.57
CA SER A 80 13.87 -5.11 2.56
C SER A 80 15.37 -4.96 2.83
N ARG A 81 16.00 -3.88 2.33
CA ARG A 81 17.41 -3.57 2.61
C ARG A 81 17.65 -3.17 4.06
N ARG A 82 16.68 -2.48 4.68
CA ARG A 82 16.76 -2.18 6.11
C ARG A 82 16.55 -3.44 6.94
N LEU A 83 15.61 -4.31 6.56
CA LEU A 83 15.38 -5.60 7.22
C LEU A 83 16.61 -6.50 7.16
N GLU A 84 17.25 -6.60 6.00
CA GLU A 84 18.57 -7.23 5.85
C GLU A 84 19.58 -6.61 6.81
N LYS A 85 19.73 -5.28 6.84
CA LYS A 85 20.66 -4.65 7.80
C LYS A 85 20.32 -4.93 9.26
N GLU A 86 19.04 -5.00 9.62
CA GLU A 86 18.62 -5.29 11.00
C GLU A 86 18.86 -6.76 11.36
N SER A 87 18.69 -7.72 10.45
CA SER A 87 18.98 -9.14 10.75
C SER A 87 20.45 -9.38 11.11
N HIS A 88 21.35 -8.48 10.68
CA HIS A 88 22.77 -8.53 11.00
C HIS A 88 23.15 -7.96 12.38
N ARG A 89 22.31 -7.12 13.01
CA ARG A 89 22.74 -6.32 14.18
C ARG A 89 21.74 -6.26 15.33
N ASN A 90 20.47 -6.52 15.05
CA ASN A 90 19.41 -6.44 16.04
C ASN A 90 19.29 -7.78 16.76
N VAL A 91 19.48 -7.77 18.08
CA VAL A 91 19.49 -8.99 18.89
C VAL A 91 18.14 -9.72 18.90
N GLU A 92 17.02 -8.99 18.82
CA GLU A 92 15.68 -9.59 18.72
C GLU A 92 15.51 -10.34 17.40
N LEU A 93 16.05 -9.81 16.29
CA LEU A 93 16.03 -10.51 15.00
C LEU A 93 17.03 -11.66 14.95
N MET A 94 18.19 -11.51 15.59
CA MET A 94 19.12 -12.64 15.72
C MET A 94 18.48 -13.80 16.48
N TRP A 95 17.73 -13.50 17.54
CA TRP A 95 16.95 -14.47 18.30
C TRP A 95 15.84 -15.07 17.44
N LEU A 96 14.95 -14.24 16.87
CA LEU A 96 13.77 -14.66 16.11
C LEU A 96 14.10 -15.50 14.86
N LEU A 97 15.23 -15.20 14.21
CA LEU A 97 15.65 -15.88 12.98
C LEU A 97 16.71 -16.95 13.23
N GLY A 98 17.15 -17.19 14.47
CA GLY A 98 18.24 -18.09 14.77
C GLY A 98 19.55 -17.70 14.06
N ARG A 99 19.84 -16.40 13.96
CA ARG A 99 20.96 -15.81 13.19
C ARG A 99 20.95 -16.08 11.69
N LEU A 100 19.81 -16.46 11.11
CA LEU A 100 19.65 -16.44 9.66
C LEU A 100 19.60 -15.01 9.15
N MET A 101 20.28 -14.75 8.04
CA MET A 101 20.47 -13.41 7.48
C MET A 101 20.02 -13.39 6.01
N PRO A 102 18.70 -13.40 5.74
CA PRO A 102 18.20 -13.30 4.38
C PRO A 102 18.62 -11.98 3.73
N ASP A 103 19.06 -12.04 2.47
CA ASP A 103 19.39 -10.85 1.70
C ASP A 103 18.13 -10.10 1.27
N PHE A 104 18.29 -8.82 0.89
CA PHE A 104 17.13 -7.99 0.54
C PHE A 104 16.31 -8.51 -0.66
N LYS A 105 16.91 -9.24 -1.61
CA LYS A 105 16.18 -9.79 -2.76
C LYS A 105 15.32 -10.94 -2.31
N THR A 106 15.88 -11.88 -1.55
CA THR A 106 15.14 -12.98 -0.93
C THR A 106 13.93 -12.47 -0.14
N ILE A 107 14.14 -11.43 0.67
CA ILE A 107 13.05 -10.78 1.43
C ILE A 107 12.00 -10.21 0.46
N ALA A 108 12.41 -9.39 -0.51
CA ALA A 108 11.48 -8.76 -1.45
C ALA A 108 10.67 -9.75 -2.29
N ASP A 109 11.31 -10.81 -2.78
CA ASP A 109 10.69 -11.86 -3.60
C ASP A 109 9.66 -12.64 -2.77
N PHE A 110 9.97 -12.97 -1.51
CA PHE A 110 9.00 -13.62 -0.62
C PHE A 110 7.68 -12.85 -0.51
N ARG A 111 7.73 -11.53 -0.31
CA ARG A 111 6.50 -10.71 -0.25
C ARG A 111 5.76 -10.68 -1.57
N LYS A 112 6.48 -10.61 -2.69
CA LYS A 112 5.90 -10.56 -4.03
C LYS A 112 5.16 -11.87 -4.35
N ASP A 113 5.78 -13.00 -4.05
CA ASP A 113 5.32 -14.31 -4.47
C ASP A 113 4.23 -14.87 -3.52
N ASN A 114 4.27 -14.52 -2.22
CA ASN A 114 3.38 -15.10 -1.21
C ASN A 114 2.20 -14.20 -0.80
N GLY A 115 1.76 -13.29 -1.68
CA GLY A 115 0.68 -12.34 -1.35
C GLY A 115 -0.64 -12.99 -0.92
N LYS A 116 -0.99 -14.16 -1.48
CA LYS A 116 -2.17 -14.94 -1.05
C LYS A 116 -1.99 -15.50 0.36
N GLY A 117 -0.83 -16.08 0.65
CA GLY A 117 -0.47 -16.59 1.98
C GLY A 117 -0.55 -15.52 3.06
N ILE A 118 0.02 -14.35 2.80
CA ILE A 118 -0.04 -13.21 3.75
C ILE A 118 -1.49 -12.81 4.06
N LYS A 119 -2.39 -12.76 3.05
CA LYS A 119 -3.81 -12.49 3.30
C LYS A 119 -4.48 -13.57 4.15
N SER A 120 -4.12 -14.85 3.95
CA SER A 120 -4.62 -15.95 4.77
C SER A 120 -4.15 -15.84 6.23
N VAL A 121 -2.88 -15.44 6.46
CA VAL A 121 -2.35 -15.18 7.81
C VAL A 121 -3.12 -14.04 8.48
N CYS A 122 -3.38 -12.92 7.79
CA CYS A 122 -4.20 -11.84 8.34
C CYS A 122 -5.60 -12.32 8.72
N ARG A 123 -6.23 -13.17 7.89
CA ARG A 123 -7.54 -13.76 8.22
C ARG A 123 -7.47 -14.62 9.49
N ARG A 124 -6.43 -15.45 9.62
CA ARG A 124 -6.20 -16.28 10.81
C ARG A 124 -5.99 -15.42 12.07
N PHE A 125 -5.26 -14.31 11.95
CA PHE A 125 -5.08 -13.36 13.04
C PHE A 125 -6.41 -12.75 13.49
N VAL A 126 -7.25 -12.28 12.56
CA VAL A 126 -8.59 -11.75 12.88
C VAL A 126 -9.47 -12.83 13.53
N GLU A 127 -9.40 -14.07 13.04
CA GLU A 127 -10.12 -15.19 13.67
C GLU A 127 -9.66 -15.44 15.11
N MET A 128 -8.36 -15.38 15.38
CA MET A 128 -7.81 -15.51 16.73
C MET A 128 -8.30 -14.37 17.65
N CYS A 129 -8.28 -13.12 17.18
CA CYS A 129 -8.85 -11.98 17.92
C CYS A 129 -10.35 -12.18 18.21
N ARG A 130 -11.10 -12.77 17.28
CA ARG A 130 -12.51 -13.12 17.48
C ARG A 130 -12.68 -14.18 18.57
N GLN A 131 -11.85 -15.23 18.59
CA GLN A 131 -11.87 -16.25 19.65
C GLN A 131 -11.54 -15.66 21.03
N MET A 132 -10.68 -14.65 21.07
CA MET A 132 -10.37 -13.87 22.28
C MET A 132 -11.45 -12.81 22.63
N LYS A 133 -12.58 -12.79 21.91
CA LYS A 133 -13.72 -11.88 22.12
C LYS A 133 -13.37 -10.38 21.98
N MET A 134 -12.37 -10.06 21.16
CA MET A 134 -11.94 -8.67 20.91
C MET A 134 -12.84 -7.89 19.93
N PHE A 135 -13.91 -8.49 19.41
CA PHE A 135 -14.88 -7.84 18.50
C PHE A 135 -16.30 -7.87 19.07
N SER A 136 -16.45 -7.52 20.35
CA SER A 136 -17.69 -7.75 21.11
C SER A 136 -18.87 -6.88 20.70
N ASP A 137 -18.61 -5.65 20.26
CA ASP A 137 -19.65 -4.62 20.13
C ASP A 137 -20.22 -4.52 18.71
N SER A 138 -19.68 -5.28 17.74
CA SER A 138 -20.08 -5.34 16.32
C SER A 138 -20.30 -3.98 15.62
N ILE A 139 -19.61 -2.93 16.10
CA ILE A 139 -19.61 -1.58 15.50
C ILE A 139 -18.26 -1.34 14.81
N PHE A 140 -18.30 -0.97 13.54
CA PHE A 140 -17.11 -0.80 12.69
C PHE A 140 -17.08 0.56 12.02
N ALA A 141 -15.96 1.26 12.12
CA ALA A 141 -15.70 2.48 11.38
C ALA A 141 -15.08 2.16 10.01
N ILE A 142 -15.67 2.67 8.94
CA ILE A 142 -15.18 2.56 7.57
C ILE A 142 -14.58 3.89 7.15
N ASP A 143 -13.31 3.85 6.74
CA ASP A 143 -12.59 5.02 6.24
C ASP A 143 -11.65 4.68 5.06
N GLY A 144 -11.40 5.68 4.23
CA GLY A 144 -10.74 5.58 2.95
C GLY A 144 -9.41 6.35 2.94
N SER A 145 -8.31 5.60 2.95
CA SER A 145 -6.96 6.16 2.96
C SER A 145 -6.33 6.12 1.57
N LYS A 146 -5.91 7.28 1.07
CA LYS A 146 -5.29 7.42 -0.26
C LYS A 146 -3.79 7.24 -0.16
N PHE A 147 -3.28 6.14 -0.70
CA PHE A 147 -1.85 5.82 -0.73
C PHE A 147 -1.25 6.22 -2.07
N LYS A 148 -0.11 6.91 -2.03
CA LYS A 148 0.59 7.35 -3.24
C LYS A 148 1.15 6.14 -3.98
N ALA A 149 0.82 6.04 -5.27
CA ALA A 149 1.34 5.03 -6.17
C ALA A 149 2.76 5.37 -6.65
N VAL A 150 3.43 4.42 -7.31
CA VAL A 150 4.75 4.65 -7.94
C VAL A 150 4.54 5.29 -9.32
N ASN A 151 3.81 6.40 -9.37
CA ASN A 151 3.61 7.17 -10.59
C ASN A 151 3.62 8.66 -10.31
N ASN A 152 4.43 9.40 -11.09
CA ASN A 152 4.44 10.86 -10.99
C ASN A 152 3.21 11.42 -11.73
N LYS A 153 2.59 12.47 -11.19
CA LYS A 153 1.51 13.21 -11.88
C LYS A 153 1.90 13.65 -13.29
N SER A 154 3.16 13.96 -13.53
CA SER A 154 3.67 14.30 -14.87
C SER A 154 3.55 13.13 -15.86
N LYS A 155 3.63 11.88 -15.39
CA LYS A 155 3.51 10.64 -16.16
C LYS A 155 2.09 10.02 -16.16
N ASN A 156 1.10 10.74 -15.64
CA ASN A 156 -0.31 10.40 -15.76
C ASN A 156 -0.94 11.25 -16.85
N TYR A 157 -1.61 10.64 -17.82
CA TYR A 157 -2.22 11.31 -18.96
C TYR A 157 -3.74 11.18 -18.91
N THR A 158 -4.41 12.25 -19.32
CA THR A 158 -5.88 12.39 -19.40
C THR A 158 -6.17 13.12 -20.71
N PRO A 159 -7.37 13.01 -21.31
CA PRO A 159 -7.65 13.57 -22.63
C PRO A 159 -7.23 15.04 -22.75
N GLY A 160 -7.61 15.88 -21.79
CA GLY A 160 -7.22 17.30 -21.78
C GLY A 160 -5.71 17.50 -21.70
N LYS A 161 -5.02 16.75 -20.82
CA LYS A 161 -3.56 16.88 -20.67
C LYS A 161 -2.80 16.43 -21.92
N VAL A 162 -3.25 15.37 -22.61
CA VAL A 162 -2.60 14.93 -23.85
C VAL A 162 -2.80 15.97 -24.94
N LYS A 163 -4.02 16.49 -25.08
CA LYS A 163 -4.34 17.58 -26.01
C LYS A 163 -3.44 18.81 -25.78
N ASP A 164 -3.35 19.29 -24.53
CA ASP A 164 -2.49 20.42 -24.17
C ASP A 164 -1.00 20.15 -24.48
N CYS A 165 -0.56 18.89 -24.39
CA CYS A 165 0.79 18.48 -24.72
C CYS A 165 1.02 18.48 -26.24
N ILE A 166 0.06 17.98 -27.02
CA ILE A 166 0.08 18.00 -28.49
C ILE A 166 0.15 19.44 -28.99
N GLU A 167 -0.78 20.30 -28.55
CA GLU A 167 -0.83 21.72 -28.95
C GLU A 167 0.49 22.46 -28.64
N ARG A 168 1.10 22.17 -27.48
CA ARG A 168 2.38 22.77 -27.10
C ARG A 168 3.54 22.32 -28.00
N VAL A 169 3.55 21.05 -28.40
CA VAL A 169 4.58 20.52 -29.31
C VAL A 169 4.38 21.09 -30.71
N GLU A 170 3.15 21.13 -31.21
CA GLU A 170 2.82 21.71 -32.52
C GLU A 170 3.22 23.20 -32.59
N LYS A 171 2.89 23.99 -31.56
CA LYS A 171 3.33 25.39 -31.46
C LYS A 171 4.84 25.56 -31.42
N HIS A 172 5.57 24.61 -30.83
CA HIS A 172 7.03 24.64 -30.85
C HIS A 172 7.59 24.31 -32.23
N ILE A 173 7.02 23.32 -32.93
CA ILE A 173 7.41 22.99 -34.31
C ILE A 173 7.17 24.21 -35.21
N GLU A 174 5.99 24.83 -35.14
CA GLU A 174 5.64 26.02 -35.92
C GLU A 174 6.61 27.17 -35.66
N ARG A 175 6.92 27.46 -34.39
CA ARG A 175 7.90 28.48 -34.02
C ARG A 175 9.28 28.18 -34.60
N TYR A 176 9.72 26.93 -34.57
CA TYR A 176 11.02 26.53 -35.13
C TYR A 176 11.06 26.70 -36.65
N LEU A 177 10.00 26.29 -37.36
CA LEU A 177 9.90 26.47 -38.81
C LEU A 177 9.90 27.96 -39.19
N SER A 178 9.14 28.80 -38.48
CA SER A 178 9.14 30.25 -38.71
C SER A 178 10.49 30.93 -38.45
N GLN A 179 11.26 30.43 -37.47
CA GLN A 179 12.61 30.92 -37.21
C GLN A 179 13.57 30.56 -38.35
N MET A 180 13.47 29.35 -38.90
CA MET A 180 14.25 28.94 -40.07
C MET A 180 13.91 29.80 -41.29
N ASP A 181 12.63 29.99 -41.61
CA ASP A 181 12.19 30.84 -42.74
C ASP A 181 12.69 32.29 -42.62
N THR A 182 12.79 32.81 -41.40
CA THR A 182 13.27 34.18 -41.13
C THR A 182 14.79 34.28 -41.24
N GLN A 183 15.51 33.20 -40.92
CA GLN A 183 16.96 33.12 -41.02
C GLN A 183 17.40 32.95 -42.46
N ASP A 184 16.69 32.15 -43.26
CA ASP A 184 16.94 31.99 -44.70
C ASP A 184 16.72 33.30 -45.47
N LYS A 185 15.81 34.17 -45.00
CA LYS A 185 15.60 35.51 -45.57
C LYS A 185 16.69 36.53 -45.23
N ASN A 186 17.48 36.27 -44.19
CA ASN A 186 18.54 37.15 -43.71
C ASN A 186 19.89 36.45 -43.91
N GLU A 187 20.44 36.47 -45.13
CA GLU A 187 21.77 35.92 -45.45
C GLU A 187 22.89 36.64 -44.68
N LYS A 188 23.10 36.27 -43.41
CA LYS A 188 24.39 36.43 -42.72
C LYS A 188 24.62 35.21 -41.85
N GLU A 189 25.72 34.54 -42.14
CA GLU A 189 26.19 33.31 -41.51
C GLU A 189 26.02 33.33 -39.98
N THR A 190 25.33 32.32 -39.46
CA THR A 190 25.82 31.64 -38.26
C THR A 190 25.24 30.23 -38.18
N VAL A 191 26.15 29.26 -38.26
CA VAL A 191 25.91 27.84 -38.06
C VAL A 191 25.38 27.63 -36.65
N THR A 192 24.06 27.42 -36.52
CA THR A 192 23.47 26.86 -35.31
C THR A 192 23.05 25.42 -35.61
N THR A 193 23.96 24.48 -35.42
CA THR A 193 23.83 23.02 -35.64
C THR A 193 22.78 22.33 -34.73
N VAL A 194 21.85 23.07 -34.13
CA VAL A 194 20.87 22.57 -33.15
C VAL A 194 19.45 22.41 -33.74
N SER A 195 19.18 22.80 -34.99
CA SER A 195 17.79 22.88 -35.51
C SER A 195 17.20 21.55 -36.03
N ALA A 196 17.89 20.82 -36.91
CA ALA A 196 17.31 19.66 -37.60
C ALA A 196 17.06 18.46 -36.67
N SER A 197 18.02 18.16 -35.79
CA SER A 197 17.89 17.07 -34.80
C SER A 197 16.79 17.34 -33.78
N LYS A 198 16.55 18.62 -33.44
CA LYS A 198 15.50 19.02 -32.50
C LYS A 198 14.11 18.95 -33.12
N LEU A 199 13.97 19.36 -34.38
CA LEU A 199 12.72 19.22 -35.13
C LEU A 199 12.35 17.74 -35.30
N ALA A 200 13.29 16.91 -35.75
CA ALA A 200 13.06 15.46 -35.85
C ALA A 200 12.63 14.84 -34.52
N TRP A 201 13.22 15.29 -33.40
CA TRP A 201 12.80 14.86 -32.06
C TRP A 201 11.38 15.32 -31.71
N LEU A 202 11.00 16.56 -32.04
CA LEU A 202 9.66 17.10 -31.79
C LEU A 202 8.59 16.38 -32.63
N GLU A 203 8.89 16.08 -33.89
CA GLU A 203 8.01 15.32 -34.79
C GLU A 203 7.81 13.89 -34.29
N ALA A 204 8.89 13.19 -33.93
CA ALA A 204 8.81 11.87 -33.32
C ALA A 204 7.99 11.92 -32.02
N ARG A 205 8.21 12.94 -31.18
CA ARG A 205 7.44 13.14 -29.95
C ARG A 205 5.96 13.41 -30.21
N LEU A 206 5.62 14.10 -31.29
CA LEU A 206 4.24 14.35 -31.69
C LEU A 206 3.52 13.05 -32.08
N VAL A 207 4.21 12.16 -32.82
CA VAL A 207 3.68 10.82 -33.17
C VAL A 207 3.40 10.02 -31.91
N GLU A 208 4.34 9.99 -30.95
CA GLU A 208 4.15 9.32 -29.65
C GLU A 208 2.95 9.87 -28.88
N LEU A 209 2.77 11.21 -28.86
CA LEU A 209 1.66 11.85 -28.16
C LEU A 209 0.30 11.57 -28.82
N LYS A 210 0.24 11.51 -30.15
CA LYS A 210 -0.98 11.14 -30.89
C LYS A 210 -1.36 9.67 -30.66
N ALA A 211 -0.37 8.77 -30.58
CA ALA A 211 -0.62 7.38 -30.20
C ALA A 211 -1.16 7.29 -28.76
N LEU A 212 -0.56 8.04 -27.83
CA LEU A 212 -1.01 8.11 -26.44
C LEU A 212 -2.40 8.73 -26.28
N GLU A 213 -2.76 9.70 -27.14
CA GLU A 213 -4.12 10.28 -27.16
C GLU A 213 -5.16 9.22 -27.46
N LYS A 214 -4.91 8.38 -28.47
CA LYS A 214 -5.77 7.26 -28.82
C LYS A 214 -5.91 6.29 -27.65
N GLU A 215 -4.79 5.88 -27.05
CA GLU A 215 -4.77 4.97 -25.89
C GLU A 215 -5.58 5.53 -24.70
N VAL A 216 -5.38 6.80 -24.37
CA VAL A 216 -6.09 7.48 -23.27
C VAL A 216 -7.59 7.58 -23.54
N ASN A 217 -7.98 7.80 -24.79
CA ASN A 217 -9.38 7.88 -25.18
C ASN A 217 -10.04 6.49 -25.25
N GLU A 218 -9.31 5.44 -25.58
CA GLU A 218 -9.83 4.06 -25.57
C GLU A 218 -9.93 3.49 -24.15
N HIS A 219 -9.09 3.95 -23.23
CA HIS A 219 -9.09 3.48 -21.84
C HIS A 219 -10.43 3.81 -21.12
N PRO A 220 -11.06 2.85 -20.40
CA PRO A 220 -12.36 3.04 -19.74
C PRO A 220 -12.42 4.25 -18.80
N ASP A 221 -11.37 4.43 -17.99
CA ASP A 221 -11.28 5.53 -17.02
C ASP A 221 -10.81 6.87 -17.62
N LYS A 222 -10.66 6.95 -18.95
CA LYS A 222 -10.11 8.10 -19.69
C LYS A 222 -8.81 8.64 -19.07
N GLN A 223 -7.92 7.75 -18.67
CA GLN A 223 -6.61 8.10 -18.15
C GLN A 223 -5.63 6.93 -18.28
N VAL A 224 -4.35 7.25 -18.44
CA VAL A 224 -3.26 6.25 -18.52
C VAL A 224 -2.11 6.69 -17.62
N SER A 225 -1.61 5.75 -16.82
CA SER A 225 -0.44 5.90 -15.96
C SER A 225 0.73 5.12 -16.54
N GLN A 226 1.86 5.77 -16.84
CA GLN A 226 2.97 5.09 -17.51
C GLN A 226 3.81 4.18 -16.61
N THR A 227 4.00 4.53 -15.34
CA THR A 227 4.89 3.77 -14.43
C THR A 227 4.12 2.73 -13.60
N ASP A 228 2.87 3.04 -13.27
CA ASP A 228 2.00 2.19 -12.45
C ASP A 228 0.60 2.17 -13.10
N PRO A 229 0.34 1.27 -14.06
CA PRO A 229 -0.85 1.31 -14.92
C PRO A 229 -2.18 1.21 -14.18
N ASP A 230 -2.21 0.57 -13.01
CA ASP A 230 -3.42 0.39 -12.21
C ASP A 230 -3.74 1.64 -11.35
N ALA A 231 -2.75 2.51 -11.12
CA ALA A 231 -2.95 3.72 -10.34
C ALA A 231 -3.86 4.73 -11.05
N ARG A 232 -4.67 5.45 -10.27
CA ARG A 232 -5.59 6.49 -10.77
C ARG A 232 -5.33 7.83 -10.12
N LEU A 233 -5.58 8.90 -10.86
CA LEU A 233 -5.42 10.26 -10.38
C LEU A 233 -6.56 10.65 -9.43
N MET A 234 -6.24 10.84 -8.15
CA MET A 234 -7.21 11.15 -7.10
C MET A 234 -6.88 12.45 -6.37
N LYS A 235 -7.90 13.09 -5.80
CA LYS A 235 -7.76 14.26 -4.94
C LYS A 235 -7.35 13.83 -3.52
N THR A 236 -6.29 14.40 -2.98
CA THR A 236 -5.78 14.14 -1.63
C THR A 236 -6.17 15.25 -0.65
N HIS A 237 -5.78 15.11 0.63
CA HIS A 237 -6.16 15.97 1.76
C HIS A 237 -5.79 17.47 1.61
N HIS A 238 -5.02 17.86 0.59
CA HIS A 238 -4.63 19.26 0.31
C HIS A 238 -5.12 19.77 -1.06
N MET A 239 -6.20 19.20 -1.60
CA MET A 239 -6.72 19.53 -2.95
C MET A 239 -5.76 19.23 -4.11
N GLU A 240 -4.59 18.65 -3.81
CA GLU A 240 -3.66 18.16 -4.82
C GLU A 240 -4.18 16.88 -5.45
N ARG A 241 -3.93 16.72 -6.75
CA ARG A 241 -4.18 15.47 -7.47
C ARG A 241 -2.89 14.65 -7.58
N LYS A 242 -2.91 13.42 -7.09
CA LYS A 242 -1.78 12.46 -7.15
C LYS A 242 -2.29 11.13 -7.66
N ALA A 243 -1.41 10.39 -8.36
CA ALA A 243 -1.71 9.00 -8.72
C ALA A 243 -1.67 8.16 -7.44
N CYS A 244 -2.78 7.53 -7.10
CA CYS A 244 -3.01 6.88 -5.82
C CYS A 244 -3.83 5.60 -5.98
N TYR A 245 -3.71 4.75 -4.97
CA TYR A 245 -4.68 3.72 -4.60
C TYR A 245 -5.51 4.22 -3.43
N ASN A 246 -6.77 3.81 -3.36
CA ASN A 246 -7.65 4.12 -2.25
C ASN A 246 -7.91 2.85 -1.44
N VAL A 247 -7.34 2.79 -0.24
CA VAL A 247 -7.47 1.66 0.67
C VAL A 247 -8.63 1.92 1.60
N GLN A 248 -9.67 1.14 1.44
CA GLN A 248 -10.86 1.14 2.27
C GLN A 248 -10.62 0.21 3.45
N SER A 249 -10.78 0.69 4.67
CA SER A 249 -10.52 -0.12 5.88
C SER A 249 -11.71 -0.07 6.82
N ALA A 250 -12.08 -1.23 7.37
CA ALA A 250 -13.04 -1.35 8.46
C ALA A 250 -12.33 -1.63 9.78
N VAL A 251 -12.55 -0.77 10.76
CA VAL A 251 -11.87 -0.78 12.06
C VAL A 251 -12.88 -0.93 13.17
N ASP A 252 -12.64 -1.86 14.09
CA ASP A 252 -13.42 -2.01 15.31
C ASP A 252 -13.30 -0.75 16.20
N THR A 253 -14.42 -0.31 16.79
CA THR A 253 -14.44 0.95 17.55
C THR A 253 -13.84 0.84 18.96
N LYS A 254 -13.66 -0.37 19.49
CA LYS A 254 -13.26 -0.60 20.89
C LYS A 254 -11.77 -0.88 21.04
N HIS A 255 -11.25 -1.78 20.21
CA HIS A 255 -9.87 -2.23 20.23
C HIS A 255 -9.05 -1.68 19.05
N HIS A 256 -9.67 -0.90 18.15
CA HIS A 256 -9.01 -0.28 17.00
C HIS A 256 -8.32 -1.27 16.06
N LEU A 257 -8.88 -2.49 15.98
CA LEU A 257 -8.37 -3.55 15.12
C LEU A 257 -8.99 -3.46 13.73
N ILE A 258 -8.16 -3.61 12.70
CA ILE A 258 -8.62 -3.66 11.31
C ILE A 258 -9.19 -5.06 11.04
N VAL A 259 -10.47 -5.12 10.66
CA VAL A 259 -11.20 -6.38 10.42
C VAL A 259 -11.22 -6.74 8.94
N ALA A 260 -11.37 -5.74 8.08
CA ALA A 260 -11.39 -5.90 6.64
C ALA A 260 -10.72 -4.71 5.98
N HIS A 261 -10.14 -4.95 4.81
CA HIS A 261 -9.62 -3.90 3.96
C HIS A 261 -9.76 -4.27 2.49
N GLU A 262 -10.00 -3.28 1.64
CA GLU A 262 -10.04 -3.43 0.19
C GLU A 262 -9.22 -2.35 -0.49
N ILE A 263 -8.56 -2.69 -1.59
CA ILE A 263 -7.79 -1.73 -2.38
C ILE A 263 -8.60 -1.40 -3.63
N THR A 264 -8.92 -0.12 -3.79
CA THR A 264 -9.73 0.38 -4.89
C THR A 264 -9.00 1.49 -5.63
N THR A 265 -9.47 1.80 -6.84
CA THR A 265 -8.96 2.89 -7.67
C THR A 265 -9.99 4.00 -7.88
N THR A 266 -11.05 3.98 -7.06
CA THR A 266 -12.18 4.91 -7.07
C THR A 266 -12.23 5.74 -5.79
N THR A 267 -13.11 6.73 -5.76
CA THR A 267 -13.42 7.50 -4.55
C THR A 267 -14.22 6.68 -3.54
N ASP A 268 -14.31 7.17 -2.31
CA ASP A 268 -14.99 6.53 -1.18
C ASP A 268 -16.51 6.29 -1.43
N ARG A 269 -17.11 7.11 -2.31
CA ARG A 269 -18.52 6.97 -2.70
C ARG A 269 -18.79 5.61 -3.36
N GLY A 270 -19.75 4.86 -2.81
CA GLY A 270 -20.16 3.56 -3.33
C GLY A 270 -19.34 2.38 -2.81
N GLN A 271 -18.45 2.61 -1.84
CA GLN A 271 -17.59 1.56 -1.26
C GLN A 271 -18.12 1.02 0.08
N LEU A 272 -19.22 1.57 0.62
CA LEU A 272 -19.70 1.21 1.95
C LEU A 272 -20.19 -0.24 2.00
N THR A 273 -21.08 -0.62 1.08
CA THR A 273 -21.64 -1.98 1.04
C THR A 273 -20.56 -3.02 0.81
N LEU A 274 -19.58 -2.71 -0.05
CA LEU A 274 -18.49 -3.62 -0.38
C LEU A 274 -17.69 -3.99 0.87
N VAL A 275 -17.28 -2.99 1.65
CA VAL A 275 -16.47 -3.20 2.86
C VAL A 275 -17.31 -3.84 3.96
N ALA A 276 -18.57 -3.41 4.13
CA ALA A 276 -19.49 -4.00 5.10
C ALA A 276 -19.69 -5.51 4.88
N LYS A 277 -19.89 -5.93 3.62
CA LYS A 277 -20.00 -7.37 3.26
C LYS A 277 -18.72 -8.15 3.58
N GLN A 278 -17.55 -7.53 3.43
CA GLN A 278 -16.29 -8.16 3.81
C GLN A 278 -16.19 -8.34 5.33
N VAL A 279 -16.59 -7.35 6.12
CA VAL A 279 -16.65 -7.46 7.59
C VAL A 279 -17.58 -8.60 7.99
N GLN A 280 -18.79 -8.66 7.43
CA GLN A 280 -19.74 -9.74 7.69
C GLN A 280 -19.14 -11.12 7.37
N LYS A 281 -18.47 -11.25 6.22
CA LYS A 281 -17.81 -12.49 5.82
C LYS A 281 -16.67 -12.87 6.77
N THR A 282 -15.86 -11.91 7.21
CA THR A 282 -14.73 -12.17 8.11
C THR A 282 -15.18 -12.57 9.51
N LEU A 283 -16.24 -11.94 10.03
CA LEU A 283 -16.77 -12.23 11.36
C LEU A 283 -17.73 -13.41 11.40
N GLY A 284 -18.27 -13.82 10.25
CA GLY A 284 -19.35 -14.81 10.17
C GLY A 284 -20.67 -14.31 10.78
N GLN A 285 -20.83 -12.99 10.91
CA GLN A 285 -22.02 -12.34 11.47
C GLN A 285 -22.70 -11.49 10.41
N LYS A 286 -24.03 -11.55 10.33
CA LYS A 286 -24.80 -10.72 9.40
C LYS A 286 -25.12 -9.36 10.01
N ASP A 287 -25.51 -9.34 11.27
CA ASP A 287 -25.95 -8.12 11.95
C ASP A 287 -24.72 -7.37 12.48
N ILE A 288 -24.32 -6.33 11.76
CA ILE A 288 -23.24 -5.42 12.14
C ILE A 288 -23.71 -3.98 12.00
N THR A 289 -23.09 -3.07 12.77
CA THR A 289 -23.28 -1.63 12.60
C THR A 289 -22.03 -1.04 11.97
N VAL A 290 -22.19 -0.26 10.90
CA VAL A 290 -21.07 0.47 10.27
C VAL A 290 -21.28 1.97 10.40
N ILE A 291 -20.18 2.67 10.70
CA ILE A 291 -20.11 4.13 10.73
C ILE A 291 -19.11 4.61 9.68
N ALA A 292 -19.47 5.64 8.93
CA ALA A 292 -18.64 6.17 7.86
C ALA A 292 -18.78 7.69 7.70
N ASP A 293 -17.83 8.30 7.01
CA ASP A 293 -17.79 9.74 6.77
C ASP A 293 -18.82 10.19 5.69
N LYS A 294 -18.85 11.50 5.40
CA LYS A 294 -19.75 12.06 4.38
C LYS A 294 -19.39 11.61 2.95
N GLY A 295 -18.12 11.29 2.68
CA GLY A 295 -17.64 10.84 1.38
C GLY A 295 -18.28 9.54 0.90
N TYR A 296 -18.71 8.67 1.84
CA TYR A 296 -19.43 7.43 1.55
C TYR A 296 -20.90 7.62 1.19
N PHE A 297 -21.46 8.83 1.28
CA PHE A 297 -22.88 9.03 1.08
C PHE A 297 -23.31 8.73 -0.37
N SER A 298 -24.03 7.62 -0.53
CA SER A 298 -24.74 7.26 -1.75
C SER A 298 -26.05 6.57 -1.38
N ARG A 299 -27.18 7.07 -1.89
CA ARG A 299 -28.51 6.57 -1.53
C ARG A 299 -28.69 5.08 -1.87
N THR A 300 -28.17 4.66 -3.02
CA THR A 300 -28.22 3.26 -3.47
C THR A 300 -27.35 2.38 -2.57
N ASP A 301 -26.13 2.80 -2.29
CA ASP A 301 -25.17 2.06 -1.46
C ASP A 301 -25.66 1.89 0.00
N ILE A 302 -26.21 2.95 0.59
CA ILE A 302 -26.79 2.88 1.95
C ILE A 302 -27.98 1.92 1.99
N LYS A 303 -28.84 1.95 0.96
CA LYS A 303 -29.98 1.03 0.87
C LYS A 303 -29.50 -0.42 0.74
N GLU A 304 -28.54 -0.68 -0.15
CA GLU A 304 -27.96 -2.02 -0.32
C GLU A 304 -27.26 -2.54 0.94
N THR A 305 -26.60 -1.65 1.69
CA THR A 305 -26.00 -1.98 2.99
C THR A 305 -27.08 -2.40 3.99
N HIS A 306 -28.17 -1.64 4.08
CA HIS A 306 -29.30 -1.96 4.96
C HIS A 306 -30.00 -3.27 4.56
N ASP A 307 -30.25 -3.48 3.27
CA ASP A 307 -30.84 -4.70 2.72
C ASP A 307 -29.96 -5.94 2.99
N SER A 308 -28.64 -5.73 3.16
CA SER A 308 -27.68 -6.77 3.54
C SER A 308 -27.64 -7.07 5.06
N LYS A 309 -28.62 -6.57 5.84
CA LYS A 309 -28.68 -6.66 7.31
C LYS A 309 -27.54 -5.94 8.05
N CYS A 310 -26.96 -4.93 7.43
CA CYS A 310 -25.95 -4.08 8.05
C CYS A 310 -26.59 -2.71 8.37
N ALA A 311 -26.62 -2.34 9.66
CA ALA A 311 -27.08 -1.01 10.05
C ALA A 311 -26.02 0.03 9.65
N ALA A 312 -26.33 0.89 8.69
CA ALA A 312 -25.45 1.97 8.25
C ALA A 312 -25.81 3.28 8.97
N ASN A 313 -25.03 3.65 9.98
CA ASN A 313 -25.20 4.91 10.69
C ASN A 313 -24.19 5.95 10.19
N ARG A 314 -24.68 7.14 9.87
CA ARG A 314 -23.81 8.26 9.50
C ARG A 314 -23.10 8.79 10.74
N TYR A 315 -21.78 9.00 10.67
CA TYR A 315 -21.11 9.77 11.71
C TYR A 315 -21.55 11.24 11.59
N ILE A 316 -22.50 11.64 12.44
CA ILE A 316 -22.81 13.04 12.68
C ILE A 316 -21.89 13.48 13.81
N GLY A 317 -20.85 14.25 13.49
CA GLY A 317 -20.03 14.87 14.53
C GLY A 317 -20.92 15.69 15.47
N ARG A 318 -21.14 15.19 16.69
CA ARG A 318 -21.66 15.76 17.96
C ARG A 318 -22.57 17.02 17.99
N ARG A 319 -23.10 17.55 16.89
CA ARG A 319 -23.82 18.84 16.88
C ARG A 319 -25.19 18.84 16.21
N GLN A 320 -25.68 17.71 15.69
CA GLN A 320 -27.00 17.65 15.05
C GLN A 320 -27.74 16.32 15.30
N GLU A 321 -27.86 15.92 16.57
CA GLU A 321 -28.67 14.75 16.99
C GLU A 321 -30.19 14.92 16.82
N ARG A 322 -30.70 16.07 16.34
CA ARG A 322 -32.15 16.37 16.37
C ARG A 322 -32.94 16.11 15.08
N HIS A 323 -32.37 15.55 14.01
CA HIS A 323 -33.06 15.53 12.71
C HIS A 323 -33.22 14.18 11.99
N ILE A 324 -32.96 13.03 12.64
CA ILE A 324 -33.10 11.72 11.96
C ILE A 324 -34.28 10.86 12.47
N GLN A 325 -35.04 11.30 13.47
CA GLN A 325 -36.33 10.65 13.77
C GLN A 325 -37.45 10.96 12.77
N GLN A 326 -37.20 11.74 11.71
CA GLN A 326 -38.26 12.22 10.80
C GLN A 326 -38.18 11.75 9.34
N ILE A 327 -37.25 10.86 8.97
CA ILE A 327 -37.13 10.38 7.56
C ILE A 327 -37.33 8.85 7.45
N LEU A 328 -37.90 8.21 8.47
CA LEU A 328 -38.27 6.78 8.46
C LEU A 328 -39.76 6.55 8.76
N ILE A 329 -40.62 7.43 8.25
CA ILE A 329 -42.03 7.13 7.96
C ILE A 329 -42.27 7.41 6.48
#